data_AF-A0A2T2NW91-F1
#
_entry.id   AF-A0A2T2NW91-F1
#
_cell.length_a   1.000
_cell.length_b   1.000
_cell.length_c   1.000
_cell.angle_alpha   90.00
_cell.angle_beta   90.00
_cell.angle_gamma   90.00
#
_symmetry.space_group_name_H-M   'P 1'
#
loop_
_entity.id
_entity.type
_entity.pdbx_description
1 polymer ?
#
loop_
_entity_poly.entity_id
_entity_poly.type
_entity_poly.pdbx_seq_one_letter_code
_entity_poly.pdbx_strand_id
1 'polypeptide(L)' 'MVAMYTIAGRQVGSHVLAMATLGVTIGGSWLALSGGKKPEDKSTPPINAKSKEEESFVKDFIKKAEGEKK' A
#
# COMPACT_ATOMS: atom_id res chain seq x y z
N MET A 1 18.83 32.66 4.44
CA MET A 1 19.63 32.16 5.56
C MET A 1 19.31 30.68 5.73
N VAL A 2 20.29 29.77 5.63
CA VAL A 2 20.06 28.33 5.79
C VAL A 2 19.90 28.04 7.27
N ALA A 3 18.76 27.47 7.68
CA ALA A 3 18.54 27.10 9.07
C ALA A 3 19.40 25.86 9.39
N MET A 4 20.30 26.00 10.37
CA MET A 4 21.12 24.91 10.87
C MET A 4 20.45 24.32 12.11
N TYR A 5 20.25 23.01 12.12
CA TYR A 5 19.67 22.29 13.26
C TYR A 5 20.74 21.39 13.87
N THR A 6 21.00 21.53 15.16
CA THR A 6 21.89 20.64 15.89
C THR A 6 21.19 19.33 16.16
N ILE A 7 21.53 18.29 15.40
CA ILE A 7 20.97 16.95 15.53
C ILE A 7 22.11 16.03 15.97
N ALA A 8 21.93 15.33 17.09
CA ALA A 8 22.93 14.43 17.68
C ALA A 8 24.34 15.08 17.83
N GLY A 9 24.39 16.35 18.24
CA GLY A 9 25.65 17.09 18.44
C GLY A 9 26.34 17.58 17.16
N ARG A 10 25.74 17.38 15.98
CA ARG A 10 26.26 17.90 14.70
C ARG A 10 25.27 18.90 14.09
N GLN A 11 25.78 19.99 13.53
CA GLN A 11 24.95 20.93 12.79
C GLN A 11 24.59 20.34 11.43
N VAL A 12 23.30 20.13 11.19
CA VAL A 12 22.76 19.64 9.92
C VAL A 12 22.00 20.79 9.26
N GLY A 13 22.38 21.13 8.03
CA GLY A 13 21.67 22.14 7.26
C GLY A 13 20.25 21.68 6.91
N SER A 14 19.29 22.60 6.95
CA SER A 14 17.87 22.34 6.68
C SER A 14 17.62 21.56 5.39
N HIS A 15 18.40 21.82 4.34
CA HIS A 15 18.27 21.12 3.05
C HIS A 15 18.71 19.65 3.12
N VAL A 16 19.81 19.37 3.82
CA VAL A 16 20.31 17.99 3.98
C VAL A 16 19.35 17.20 4.86
N LEU A 17 18.84 17.81 5.93
CA LEU A 17 17.86 17.20 6.80
C LEU A 17 16.57 16.87 6.04
N ALA A 18 16.04 17.82 5.27
CA ALA A 18 14.84 17.61 4.46
C ALA A 18 15.04 16.46 3.46
N MET A 19 16.15 16.44 2.72
CA MET A 19 16.43 15.38 1.76
C MET A 19 16.60 14.01 2.44
N ALA A 20 17.23 13.96 3.61
CA ALA A 20 17.35 12.73 4.39
C ALA A 20 15.96 12.23 4.85
N THR A 21 15.10 13.10 5.38
CA THR A 21 13.75 12.70 5.83
C THR A 21 12.89 12.20 4.67
N LEU A 22 12.91 12.88 3.52
CA LEU A 22 12.16 12.47 2.33
C LEU A 22 12.71 11.15 1.77
N GLY A 23 14.04 11.02 1.68
CA GLY A 23 14.69 9.79 1.21
C GLY A 23 14.42 8.58 2.11
N VAL A 24 14.46 8.76 3.43
CA VAL A 24 14.13 7.70 4.41
C VAL A 24 12.64 7.35 4.35
N THR A 25 11.76 8.34 4.17
CA THR A 25 10.31 8.06 4.09
C THR A 25 9.98 7.28 2.82
N ILE A 26 10.53 7.69 1.67
CA ILE A 26 10.28 7.01 0.38
C ILE A 26 10.99 5.66 0.33
N GLY A 27 12.27 5.61 0.70
CA GLY A 27 13.04 4.36 0.72
C GLY A 27 12.50 3.39 1.78
N GLY A 28 12.12 3.89 2.96
CA GLY A 28 11.54 3.09 4.04
C GLY A 28 10.14 2.58 3.71
N SER A 29 9.29 3.39 3.10
CA SER A 29 7.98 2.93 2.61
C SER A 29 8.14 1.93 1.46
N TRP A 30 9.05 2.15 0.53
CA TRP A 30 9.32 1.19 -0.54
C TRP A 30 9.85 -0.13 0.03
N LEU A 31 10.81 -0.12 0.95
CA LEU A 31 11.29 -1.34 1.61
C LEU A 31 10.20 -2.04 2.44
N ALA A 32 9.39 -1.27 3.17
CA ALA A 32 8.28 -1.81 3.96
C ALA A 32 7.15 -2.40 3.10
N LEU A 33 6.90 -1.83 1.92
CA LEU A 33 5.86 -2.27 0.98
C LEU A 33 6.37 -3.26 -0.08
N SER A 34 7.69 -3.33 -0.31
CA SER A 34 8.34 -4.27 -1.23
C SER A 34 8.48 -5.66 -0.60
N GLY A 35 8.33 -5.76 0.73
CA GLY A 35 8.30 -7.00 1.49
C GLY A 35 7.03 -7.82 1.23
N GLY A 36 7.08 -8.61 0.17
CA GLY A 36 6.12 -9.69 -0.09
C GLY A 36 4.91 -9.21 -0.86
N LYS A 37 4.62 -9.91 -1.97
CA LYS A 37 3.29 -9.95 -2.55
C LYS A 37 2.35 -10.35 -1.41
N LYS A 38 1.69 -9.38 -0.77
CA LYS A 38 0.43 -9.68 -0.11
C LYS A 38 -0.35 -10.42 -1.21
N PRO A 39 -0.82 -11.66 -0.99
CA PRO A 39 -1.81 -12.19 -1.89
C PRO A 39 -2.81 -11.05 -2.05
N GLU A 40 -3.19 -10.75 -3.29
CA GLU A 40 -4.50 -10.18 -3.48
C GLU A 40 -5.41 -11.20 -2.80
N ASP A 41 -5.66 -11.01 -1.50
CA ASP A 41 -6.92 -11.36 -0.90
C ASP A 41 -7.85 -10.60 -1.81
N LYS A 42 -8.30 -11.32 -2.84
CA LYS A 42 -9.57 -11.10 -3.49
C LYS A 42 -10.51 -11.04 -2.31
N SER A 43 -10.64 -9.83 -1.76
CA SER A 43 -11.62 -9.50 -0.75
C SER A 43 -12.92 -9.50 -1.52
N THR A 44 -13.31 -10.69 -1.97
CA THR A 44 -14.68 -10.98 -2.33
C THR A 44 -15.43 -10.65 -1.05
N PRO A 45 -16.28 -9.62 -1.07
CA PRO A 45 -17.06 -9.28 0.09
C PRO A 45 -17.78 -10.56 0.53
N PRO A 46 -17.84 -10.87 1.84
CA PRO A 46 -18.46 -12.09 2.34
C PRO A 46 -19.81 -12.28 1.65
N ILE A 47 -19.95 -13.32 0.82
CA ILE A 47 -21.19 -13.58 0.09
C ILE A 47 -22.19 -14.10 1.13
N ASN A 48 -22.91 -13.17 1.75
CA ASN A 48 -23.98 -13.46 2.69
C ASN A 48 -25.29 -13.59 1.90
N ALA A 49 -25.41 -14.67 1.12
CA ALA A 49 -26.63 -14.96 0.36
C ALA A 49 -27.57 -15.82 1.20
N LYS A 50 -28.87 -15.50 1.17
CA LYS A 50 -29.89 -16.23 1.95
C LYS A 50 -30.30 -17.56 1.31
N SER A 51 -29.91 -17.82 0.05
CA SER A 51 -30.21 -19.04 -0.71
C SER A 51 -29.07 -19.46 -1.64
N LYS A 52 -28.98 -20.77 -1.89
CA LYS A 52 -27.87 -21.44 -2.60
C LYS A 52 -27.76 -21.05 -4.09
N GLU A 53 -28.87 -20.61 -4.70
CA GLU A 53 -28.86 -20.13 -6.09
C GLU A 53 -28.19 -18.75 -6.22
N GLU A 54 -28.40 -17.83 -5.26
CA GLU A 54 -27.83 -16.48 -5.30
C GLU A 54 -26.31 -16.50 -5.14
N GLU A 55 -25.76 -17.41 -4.32
CA GLU A 55 -24.31 -17.56 -4.22
C GLU A 55 -23.67 -17.98 -5.54
N SER A 56 -24.33 -18.86 -6.30
CA SER A 56 -23.81 -19.37 -7.57
C SER A 56 -23.80 -18.26 -8.62
N PHE A 57 -24.87 -17.47 -8.68
CA PHE A 57 -24.95 -16.29 -9.54
C PHE A 57 -23.88 -15.25 -9.22
N VAL A 58 -23.68 -14.92 -7.94
CA VAL A 58 -22.65 -13.95 -7.53
C VAL A 58 -21.25 -14.47 -7.84
N LYS A 59 -20.98 -15.77 -7.64
CA LYS A 59 -19.69 -16.38 -8.00
C LYS A 59 -19.43 -16.32 -9.50
N ASP A 60 -20.43 -16.56 -10.34
CA ASP A 60 -20.27 -16.50 -11.79
C ASP A 60 -20.17 -15.06 -12.32
N PHE A 61 -20.87 -14.12 -11.70
CA PHE A 61 -20.74 -12.70 -11.99
C PHE A 61 -19.34 -12.16 -11.67
N ILE A 62 -18.78 -12.52 -10.50
CA ILE A 62 -17.42 -12.15 -10.10
C ILE A 62 -16.40 -12.77 -11.06
N LYS A 63 -16.53 -14.07 -11.40
CA LYS A 63 -15.64 -14.72 -12.37
C LYS A 63 -15.64 -14.02 -13.73
N LYS A 64 -16.81 -13.61 -14.21
CA LYS A 64 -16.93 -12.88 -15.48
C LYS A 64 -16.28 -11.49 -15.39
N ALA A 65 -16.54 -10.75 -14.31
CA ALA A 65 -15.97 -9.42 -14.08
C ALA A 65 -14.45 -9.43 -13.87
N GLU A 66 -13.89 -10.51 -13.32
CA GLU A 66 -12.43 -10.70 -13.23
C GLU A 66 -11.80 -11.14 -14.56
N GLY A 67 -12.52 -11.93 -15.37
CA GLY A 67 -12.06 -12.38 -16.69
C GLY A 67 -12.04 -11.29 -17.76
N GLU A 68 -12.88 -10.26 -17.65
CA GLU A 68 -12.94 -9.11 -18.56
C GLU A 68 -11.86 -8.05 -18.29
N LYS A 69 -11.09 -8.17 -17.20
CA LYS A 69 -10.01 -7.24 -16.81
C LYS A 69 -8.62 -7.63 -17.34
N LYS A 70 -8.53 -8.48 -18.37
CA LYS A 70 -7.26 -8.83 -19.04
C LYS A 70 -7.10 -8.10 -20.36
#